data_AF-A0A9X5X5I9-F1
#
_entry.id   AF-A0A9X5X5I9-F1
#
_cell.length_a   1.000
_cell.length_b   1.000
_cell.length_c   1.000
_cell.angle_alpha   90.00
_cell.angle_beta   90.00
_cell.angle_gamma   90.00
#
_symmetry.space_group_name_H-M   'P 1'
#
loop_
_entity.id
_entity.type
_entity.pdbx_description
1 polymer ?
#
loop_
_entity_poly.entity_id
_entity_poly.type
_entity_poly.pdbx_seq_one_letter_code
_entity_poly.pdbx_strand_id
1 'polypeptide(L)'
;MHEPNVVGDWQEYDEHAGLRVRVHGVERAEPPRGRDDAAEGLTYFRCRVTVENRGGEHFGIHLEDGQMDIRVGPDGESAFLDWRNSQFIEGYDVYP
;
A
#
# COMPACT_ATOMS: atom_id res chain seq x y z
N MET A 1 4.55 -15.57 12.48
CA MET A 1 4.83 -15.22 11.08
C MET A 1 3.49 -14.82 10.49
N HIS A 2 3.30 -13.55 10.15
CA HIS A 2 2.01 -13.06 9.63
C HIS A 2 1.86 -13.60 8.21
N GLU A 3 0.73 -14.23 7.90
CA GLU A 3 0.42 -14.63 6.52
C GLU A 3 0.49 -13.37 5.65
N PRO A 4 1.36 -13.32 4.62
CA PRO A 4 1.42 -12.15 3.76
C PRO A 4 0.06 -12.02 3.06
N ASN A 5 -0.57 -10.85 3.21
CA ASN A 5 -1.85 -10.55 2.56
C ASN A 5 -1.68 -10.70 1.05
N VAL A 6 -2.23 -11.79 0.51
CA VAL A 6 -2.25 -12.06 -0.93
C VAL A 6 -3.26 -11.10 -1.56
N VAL A 7 -2.97 -10.62 -2.78
CA VAL A 7 -3.96 -9.97 -3.65
C VAL A 7 -5.26 -10.78 -3.61
N GLY A 8 -6.40 -10.18 -3.26
CA GLY A 8 -7.57 -10.99 -2.98
C GLY A 8 -8.76 -10.28 -2.36
N ASP A 9 -9.54 -11.07 -1.62
CA ASP A 9 -10.79 -10.62 -0.99
C ASP A 9 -10.56 -9.75 0.25
N TRP A 10 -11.62 -9.10 0.69
CA TRP A 10 -11.64 -8.22 1.85
C TRP A 10 -11.10 -8.92 3.09
N GLN A 11 -10.15 -8.28 3.76
CA GLN A 11 -9.68 -8.67 5.09
C GLN A 11 -10.25 -7.70 6.11
N GLU A 12 -10.87 -8.22 7.17
CA GLU A 12 -11.42 -7.44 8.27
C GLU A 12 -10.47 -7.56 9.47
N TYR A 13 -10.28 -6.46 10.20
CA TYR A 13 -9.46 -6.45 11.40
C TYR A 13 -10.34 -6.71 12.61
N ASP A 14 -10.12 -7.83 13.31
CA ASP A 14 -11.01 -8.30 14.39
C ASP A 14 -11.19 -7.27 15.52
N GLU A 15 -10.16 -6.48 15.83
CA GLU A 15 -10.23 -5.44 16.88
C GLU A 15 -10.99 -4.17 16.42
N HIS A 16 -11.20 -4.02 15.11
CA HIS A 16 -11.91 -2.90 14.49
C HIS A 16 -12.99 -3.42 13.55
N ALA A 17 -14.06 -3.98 14.12
CA ALA A 17 -15.19 -4.52 13.38
C ALA A 17 -15.75 -3.51 12.36
N GLY A 18 -15.88 -3.93 11.11
CA GLY A 18 -16.29 -3.10 9.98
C GLY A 18 -15.16 -2.37 9.25
N LEU A 19 -13.94 -2.31 9.80
CA LEU A 19 -12.76 -1.83 9.08
C LEU A 19 -12.18 -2.97 8.25
N ARG A 20 -12.15 -2.76 6.94
CA ARG A 20 -11.63 -3.78 6.01
C ARG A 20 -10.76 -3.20 4.92
N VAL A 21 -9.77 -3.99 4.52
CA VAL A 21 -8.82 -3.64 3.47
C VAL A 21 -8.90 -4.66 2.34
N ARG A 22 -8.74 -4.19 1.11
CA ARG A 22 -8.60 -5.03 -0.07
C ARG A 22 -7.45 -4.56 -0.93
N VAL A 23 -6.53 -5.48 -1.24
CA VAL A 23 -5.52 -5.30 -2.28
C VAL A 23 -6.06 -5.90 -3.57
N HIS A 24 -6.37 -5.05 -4.55
CA HIS A 24 -6.98 -5.47 -5.82
C HIS A 24 -5.98 -6.12 -6.76
N GLY A 25 -4.71 -5.74 -6.69
CA GLY A 25 -3.68 -6.26 -7.57
C GLY A 25 -2.39 -5.47 -7.51
N VAL A 26 -1.36 -6.08 -8.10
CA VAL A 26 -0.06 -5.47 -8.39
C VAL A 26 0.17 -5.61 -9.89
N GLU A 27 0.43 -4.51 -10.56
CA GLU A 27 0.69 -4.49 -12.00
C GLU A 27 1.89 -3.62 -12.32
N ARG A 28 2.60 -3.98 -13.40
CA ARG A 28 3.61 -3.08 -13.98
C ARG A 28 2.90 -1.83 -14.50
N ALA A 29 3.44 -0.67 -14.19
CA ALA A 29 2.85 0.61 -14.58
C ALA A 29 3.95 1.60 -15.01
N GLU A 30 3.54 2.80 -15.41
CA GLU A 30 4.45 3.94 -15.59
C GLU A 30 4.05 5.05 -14.63
N PRO A 31 5.03 5.81 -14.08
CA PRO A 31 4.74 6.90 -13.15
C PRO A 31 3.95 8.02 -13.86
N PRO A 32 2.89 8.58 -13.22
CA PRO A 32 2.00 9.56 -13.85
C PRO A 32 2.69 10.87 -14.30
N ARG A 33 3.82 11.21 -13.68
CA ARG A 33 4.59 12.44 -13.94
C ARG A 33 5.93 12.18 -14.63
N GLY A 34 6.10 10.99 -15.20
CA GLY A 34 7.39 10.54 -15.74
C GLY A 34 8.34 10.09 -14.64
N ARG A 35 9.54 9.67 -15.05
CA ARG A 35 10.63 9.21 -14.17
C ARG A 35 11.65 10.33 -14.03
N ASP A 36 12.17 10.52 -12.83
CA ASP A 36 13.41 11.30 -12.67
C ASP A 36 14.64 10.44 -13.01
N ASP A 37 15.79 11.09 -13.11
CA ASP A 37 17.06 10.43 -13.44
C ASP A 37 17.48 9.41 -12.36
N ALA A 38 17.05 9.59 -11.11
CA ALA A 38 17.34 8.65 -10.03
C ALA A 38 16.54 7.35 -10.15
N ALA A 39 15.40 7.38 -10.85
CA ALA A 39 14.56 6.23 -11.15
C ALA A 39 14.88 5.54 -12.48
N GLU A 40 15.96 5.94 -13.16
CA GLU A 40 16.40 5.30 -14.40
C GLU A 40 16.72 3.80 -14.18
N GLY A 41 16.22 2.93 -15.06
CA GLY A 41 16.43 1.48 -14.98
C GLY A 41 15.58 0.74 -13.93
N LEU A 42 14.84 1.43 -13.07
CA LEU A 42 13.97 0.80 -12.08
C LEU A 42 12.67 0.26 -12.68
N THR A 43 12.08 -0.75 -12.03
CA THR A 43 10.74 -1.26 -12.40
C THR A 43 9.68 -0.55 -11.58
N TYR A 44 8.78 0.15 -12.26
CA TYR A 44 7.63 0.76 -11.62
C TYR A 44 6.44 -0.21 -11.62
N PHE A 45 5.82 -0.34 -10.45
CA PHE A 45 4.60 -1.12 -10.28
C PHE A 45 3.58 -0.30 -9.47
N ARG A 46 2.31 -0.61 -9.67
CA ARG A 46 1.19 0.00 -8.95
C ARG A 46 0.47 -1.07 -8.16
N CYS A 47 0.25 -0.81 -6.88
CA CYS A 47 -0.68 -1.57 -6.05
C CYS A 47 -1.96 -0.74 -5.83
N ARG A 48 -3.13 -1.33 -6.10
CA ARG A 48 -4.42 -0.69 -5.79
C ARG A 48 -4.96 -1.26 -4.49
N VAL A 49 -5.12 -0.40 -3.50
CA VAL A 49 -5.67 -0.73 -2.18
C VAL A 49 -6.95 0.06 -1.95
N THR A 50 -7.96 -0.59 -1.36
CA THR A 50 -9.14 0.09 -0.82
C THR A 50 -9.25 -0.22 0.65
N VAL A 51 -9.39 0.82 1.46
CA VAL A 51 -9.80 0.69 2.86
C VAL A 51 -11.23 1.19 2.94
N GLU A 52 -12.09 0.42 3.57
CA GLU A 52 -13.50 0.75 3.76
C GLU A 52 -13.84 0.61 5.24
N ASN A 53 -14.58 1.60 5.75
CA ASN A 53 -15.06 1.63 7.13
C ASN A 53 -16.59 1.53 7.13
N ARG A 54 -17.10 0.38 7.57
CA ARG A 54 -18.55 0.17 7.78
C ARG A 54 -18.97 0.35 9.24
N GLY A 55 -18.03 0.75 10.10
CA GLY A 55 -18.26 0.99 11.51
C GLY A 55 -18.95 2.33 11.77
N GLY A 56 -19.30 2.57 13.03
CA GLY A 56 -19.87 3.84 13.49
C GLY A 56 -18.82 4.87 13.95
N GLU A 57 -17.54 4.48 14.00
CA GLU A 57 -16.43 5.31 14.46
C GLU A 57 -15.53 5.70 13.30
N HIS A 58 -14.83 6.83 13.41
CA HIS A 58 -13.85 7.27 12.41
C HIS A 58 -12.46 6.70 12.73
N PHE A 59 -11.67 6.44 11.71
CA PHE A 59 -10.29 5.97 11.84
C PHE A 59 -9.36 6.82 10.97
N GLY A 60 -8.20 7.19 11.51
CA GLY A 60 -7.09 7.76 10.74
C GLY A 60 -6.26 6.64 10.13
N ILE A 61 -5.94 6.74 8.84
CA ILE A 61 -5.00 5.84 8.17
C ILE A 61 -3.68 6.58 8.01
N HIS A 62 -2.65 6.08 8.66
CA HIS A 62 -1.29 6.59 8.57
C HIS A 62 -0.40 5.53 7.92
N LEU A 63 0.40 5.95 6.95
CA LEU A 63 1.45 5.13 6.35
C LEU A 63 2.80 5.76 6.72
N GLU A 64 3.52 5.10 7.61
CA GLU A 64 4.83 5.52 8.11
C GLU A 64 5.98 4.68 7.54
N ASP A 65 7.21 5.15 7.76
CA ASP A 65 8.42 4.42 7.40
C ASP A 65 8.45 3.02 8.05
N GLY A 66 8.84 2.02 7.27
CA GLY A 66 8.90 0.62 7.71
C GLY A 66 7.56 -0.13 7.78
N GLN A 67 6.42 0.51 7.48
CA GLN A 67 5.12 -0.18 7.43
C GLN A 67 4.87 -0.95 6.12
N MET A 68 5.63 -0.63 5.07
CA MET A 68 5.68 -1.41 3.83
C MET A 68 7.00 -2.17 3.75
N ASP A 69 6.94 -3.49 3.81
CA ASP A 69 8.09 -4.38 3.57
C ASP A 69 8.14 -4.76 2.09
N ILE A 70 9.14 -4.25 1.36
CA ILE A 70 9.35 -4.58 -0.05
C ILE A 70 10.50 -5.56 -0.15
N ARG A 71 10.23 -6.70 -0.79
CA ARG A 71 11.22 -7.73 -1.08
C ARG A 71 11.31 -7.97 -2.57
N VAL A 72 12.52 -8.12 -3.08
CA VAL A 72 12.83 -8.41 -4.48
C VAL A 72 13.56 -9.74 -4.58
N GLY A 73 13.75 -10.24 -5.81
CA GLY A 73 14.51 -11.45 -6.07
C GLY A 73 13.84 -12.75 -5.60
N PRO A 74 14.40 -13.91 -5.99
CA PRO A 74 13.86 -15.21 -5.61
C PRO A 74 14.05 -15.51 -4.11
N ASP A 75 15.02 -14.85 -3.47
CA ASP A 75 15.38 -15.07 -2.07
C ASP A 75 14.74 -14.02 -1.13
N GLY A 76 14.01 -13.04 -1.70
CA GLY A 76 13.24 -12.06 -0.94
C GLY A 76 14.11 -10.99 -0.29
N GLU A 77 15.15 -10.54 -0.99
CA GLU A 77 16.05 -9.49 -0.52
C GLU A 77 15.29 -8.17 -0.28
N SER A 78 15.58 -7.49 0.83
CA SER A 78 14.96 -6.20 1.13
C SER A 78 15.27 -5.15 0.06
N ALA A 79 14.25 -4.41 -0.35
CA ALA A 79 14.36 -3.29 -1.27
C ALA A 79 13.94 -1.99 -0.58
N PHE A 80 14.56 -0.89 -0.98
CA PHE A 80 14.18 0.44 -0.51
C PHE A 80 12.94 0.95 -1.25
N LEU A 81 11.97 1.47 -0.50
CA LEU A 81 10.87 2.27 -1.03
C LEU A 81 11.28 3.74 -1.00
N ASP A 82 11.42 4.37 -2.16
CA ASP A 82 11.63 5.83 -2.24
C ASP A 82 10.31 6.57 -2.00
N TRP A 83 9.98 6.75 -0.73
CA TRP A 83 8.79 7.49 -0.30
C TRP A 83 8.97 9.01 -0.41
N ARG A 84 10.21 9.52 -0.43
CA ARG A 84 10.49 10.98 -0.47
C ARG A 84 10.07 11.62 -1.79
N ASN A 85 10.02 10.83 -2.86
CA ASN A 85 9.49 11.24 -4.17
C ASN A 85 8.04 10.80 -4.42
N SER A 86 7.43 10.01 -3.53
CA SER A 86 6.01 9.66 -3.59
C SER A 86 5.19 10.82 -3.03
N GLN A 87 4.50 11.55 -3.91
CA GLN A 87 4.02 12.89 -3.62
C GLN A 87 3.18 13.03 -2.34
N PHE A 88 2.23 12.14 -2.04
CA PHE A 88 1.63 11.87 -0.72
C PHE A 88 0.34 11.04 -0.89
N ILE A 89 -0.05 10.33 0.17
CA ILE A 89 -1.44 10.02 0.50
C ILE A 89 -1.58 10.48 1.96
N GLU A 90 -2.24 11.59 2.21
CA GLU A 90 -2.34 12.19 3.55
C GLU A 90 -3.68 12.92 3.68
N GLY A 91 -4.31 12.79 4.85
CA GLY A 91 -5.42 13.64 5.28
C GLY A 91 -6.78 13.39 4.61
N TYR A 92 -7.28 12.16 4.61
CA TYR A 92 -8.70 11.95 4.33
C TYR A 92 -9.36 11.06 5.39
N ASP A 93 -10.47 11.56 5.91
CA ASP A 93 -11.36 10.81 6.78
C ASP A 93 -12.14 9.81 5.92
N VAL A 94 -12.09 8.54 6.32
CA VAL A 94 -12.97 7.53 5.75
C VAL A 94 -14.28 7.56 6.52
N TYR A 95 -15.22 8.32 5.99
CA TYR A 95 -16.59 8.35 6.48
C TYR A 95 -17.37 7.09 6.05
N PRO A 96 -18.37 6.66 6.83
CA PRO A 96 -19.27 5.56 6.47
C PRO A 96 -20.03 5.77 5.15
#